data_AF-A0A355W6S9-F1
#
_entry.id   AF-A0A355W6S9-F1
#
_cell.length_a   1.000
_cell.length_b   1.000
_cell.length_c   1.000
_cell.angle_alpha   90.00
_cell.angle_beta   90.00
_cell.angle_gamma   90.00
#
_symmetry.space_group_name_H-M   'P 1'
#
loop_
_entity.id
_entity.type
_entity.pdbx_description
1 polymer ?
#
loop_
_entity_poly.entity_id
_entity_poly.type
_entity_poly.pdbx_seq_one_letter_code
_entity_poly.pdbx_strand_id
1 'polypeptide(L)' 'INHVQFNMVDNDTLLAAQKEPENYHELQVRVAGYSAHFTSLRNEDEINSQF' A
#
# COMPACT_ATOMS: atom_id res chain seq x y z
N ILE A 1 12.23 -17.60 -15.01
CA ILE A 1 10.94 -17.53 -14.28
C ILE A 1 10.84 -16.11 -13.76
N ASN A 2 9.97 -15.28 -14.34
CA ASN A 2 9.76 -13.90 -13.91
C ASN A 2 9.02 -13.93 -12.57
N HIS A 3 9.60 -13.30 -11.55
CA HIS A 3 9.09 -13.24 -10.19
C HIS A 3 7.74 -12.49 -10.18
N VAL A 4 6.64 -13.22 -10.07
CA VAL A 4 5.30 -12.64 -9.86
C VAL A 4 5.12 -12.43 -8.36
N GLN A 5 4.74 -11.22 -7.99
CA GLN A 5 4.43 -10.85 -6.61
C GLN A 5 2.96 -10.49 -6.53
N PHE A 6 2.24 -11.21 -5.69
CA PHE A 6 0.83 -10.99 -5.44
C PHE A 6 0.71 -10.12 -4.19
N ASN A 7 0.14 -8.93 -4.34
CA ASN A 7 -0.36 -8.18 -3.19
C ASN A 7 -1.82 -8.60 -2.98
N MET A 8 -2.07 -9.52 -2.04
CA MET A 8 -3.43 -9.82 -1.57
C MET A 8 -3.72 -8.87 -0.42
N VAL A 9 -4.27 -7.71 -0.75
CA VAL A 9 -4.78 -6.76 0.24
C VAL A 9 -6.19 -6.35 -0.19
N ASP A 10 -7.13 -6.41 0.74
CA ASP A 10 -8.51 -5.99 0.47
C ASP A 10 -8.60 -4.47 0.36
N ASN A 11 -9.48 -3.98 -0.51
CA ASN A 11 -9.76 -2.54 -0.63
C ASN A 11 -10.24 -1.95 0.71
N ASP A 12 -11.00 -2.70 1.49
CA ASP A 12 -11.44 -2.27 2.82
C ASP A 12 -10.25 -2.07 3.77
N THR A 13 -9.22 -2.91 3.67
CA THR A 13 -7.97 -2.78 4.44
C THR A 13 -7.20 -1.53 4.02
N LEU A 14 -7.14 -1.21 2.73
CA LEU A 14 -6.52 0.02 2.24
C LEU A 14 -7.27 1.26 2.74
N LEU A 15 -8.60 1.25 2.67
CA LEU A 15 -9.46 2.33 3.16
C LEU A 15 -9.38 2.49 4.69
N ALA A 16 -9.30 1.39 5.43
CA ALA A 16 -9.10 1.41 6.88
C ALA A 16 -7.71 1.95 7.24
N ALA A 17 -6.66 1.56 6.51
CA ALA A 17 -5.31 2.06 6.71
C ALA A 17 -5.15 3.56 6.39
N GLN A 18 -5.96 4.11 5.48
CA GLN A 18 -6.05 5.55 5.25
C GLN A 18 -6.71 6.29 6.44
N LYS A 19 -7.72 5.68 7.07
CA LYS A 19 -8.47 6.28 8.19
C LYS A 19 -7.74 6.16 9.52
N GLU A 20 -7.11 5.02 9.78
CA GLU A 20 -6.44 4.67 11.03
C GLU A 20 -5.02 4.16 10.77
N PRO A 21 -4.09 5.00 10.26
CA PRO A 21 -2.75 4.56 9.87
C PRO A 21 -1.94 3.94 11.01
N GLU A 22 -2.25 4.26 12.27
CA GLU A 22 -1.64 3.66 13.46
C GLU A 22 -1.85 2.14 13.58
N ASN A 23 -3.00 1.63 13.11
CA ASN A 23 -3.33 0.21 13.18
C ASN A 23 -2.69 -0.59 12.02
N TYR A 24 -2.13 0.11 11.02
CA TYR A 24 -1.62 -0.49 9.79
C TYR A 24 -0.17 -0.07 9.50
N HIS A 25 0.62 0.23 10.54
CA HIS A 25 2.04 0.59 10.39
C HIS A 25 2.88 -0.46 9.67
N GLU A 26 2.51 -1.74 9.76
CA GLU A 26 3.19 -2.85 9.08
C GLU A 26 2.75 -3.06 7.62
N LEU A 27 1.72 -2.33 7.16
CA LEU A 27 1.19 -2.48 5.81
C LEU A 27 2.20 -1.96 4.79
N GLN A 28 2.87 -2.89 4.11
CA GLN A 28 3.81 -2.60 3.04
C GLN A 28 3.19 -2.90 1.68
N VAL A 29 3.38 -1.98 0.75
CA VAL A 29 2.91 -2.08 -0.62
C VAL A 29 4.10 -1.99 -1.57
N ARG A 30 4.01 -2.70 -2.70
CA ARG A 30 4.99 -2.58 -3.77
C ARG A 30 4.49 -1.62 -4.83
N VAL A 31 5.30 -0.61 -5.08
CA VAL A 31 5.05 0.47 -6.02
C VAL A 31 6.23 0.54 -6.99
N ALA A 32 5.97 0.45 -8.29
CA ALA A 32 6.96 0.70 -9.35
C ALA A 32 8.38 0.09 -9.13
N GLY A 33 8.47 -1.05 -8.43
CA GLY A 33 9.73 -1.74 -8.15
C GLY A 33 10.33 -1.53 -6.75
N TYR A 34 9.81 -0.63 -5.93
CA TYR A 34 10.22 -0.43 -4.53
C TYR A 34 9.10 -0.80 -3.52
N SER A 35 9.50 -1.22 -2.32
CA SER A 35 8.57 -1.48 -1.21
C SER A 35 8.49 -0.23 -0.34
N ALA A 36 7.28 0.23 -0.05
CA ALA A 36 7.03 1.37 0.84
C ALA A 36 5.93 1.03 1.85
N HIS A 37 5.95 1.69 3.00
CA HIS A 37 4.84 1.60 3.95
C HIS A 37 3.64 2.38 3.39
N PHE A 38 2.50 1.72 3.28
CA PHE A 38 1.28 2.32 2.77
C PHE A 38 0.88 3.55 3.58
N THR A 39 1.02 3.46 4.91
CA THR A 39 0.70 4.56 5.85
C THR A 39 1.69 5.73 5.80
N SER A 40 2.83 5.58 5.10
CA SER A 40 3.78 6.68 4.84
C SER A 40 3.46 7.49 3.59
N LEU A 41 2.62 6.95 2.69
CA LEU A 41 2.13 7.64 1.50
C LEU A 41 1.01 8.60 1.94
N ARG A 42 1.31 9.89 1.98
CA ARG A 42 0.44 10.91 2.60
C ARG A 42 -0.75 11.34 1.74
N ASN A 43 -0.73 11.08 0.44
CA ASN A 43 -1.76 11.55 -0.48
C ASN A 43 -2.33 10.38 -1.29
N GLU A 44 -3.66 10.32 -1.38
CA GLU A 44 -4.39 9.37 -2.22
C GLU A 44 -3.96 9.47 -3.70
N ASP A 45 -3.61 10.68 -4.18
CA ASP A 45 -3.05 10.89 -5.51
C ASP A 45 -1.66 10.25 -5.68
N GLU A 46 -0.84 10.25 -4.62
CA GLU A 46 0.46 9.57 -4.63
C GLU A 46 0.30 8.06 -4.57
N ILE A 47 -0.74 7.56 -3.91
CA ILE A 47 -1.13 6.15 -3.89
C ILE A 47 -1.59 5.74 -5.30
N ASN A 48 -2.61 6.39 -5.86
CA ASN A 48 -3.21 6.01 -7.15
C ASN A 48 -2.30 6.23 -8.36
N SER A 49 -1.31 7.13 -8.27
CA SER A 49 -0.27 7.28 -9.30
C SER A 49 0.74 6.13 -9.30
N GLN A 50 0.77 5.35 -8.21
CA GLN A 50 1.79 4.36 -7.88
C GLN A 50 1.28 2.91 -7.83
N PHE A 51 -0.05 2.72 -7.80
CA PHE A 51 -0.75 1.45 -8.02
C PHE A 51 -1.15 1.30 -9.49
#